data_AF-A0A947NZD1-F1
#
_entry.id   AF-A0A947NZD1-F1
#
_cell.length_a   1.000
_cell.length_b   1.000
_cell.length_c   1.000
_cell.angle_alpha   90.00
_cell.angle_beta   90.00
_cell.angle_gamma   90.00
#
_symmetry.space_group_name_H-M   'P 1'
#
loop_
_entity.id
_entity.type
_entity.pdbx_description
1 polymer ?
#
loop_
_entity_poly.entity_id
_entity_poly.type
_entity_poly.pdbx_seq_one_letter_code
_entity_poly.pdbx_strand_id
1 'polypeptide(L)' 'MQRLLNHSINMEKVRTIIYHLPDGQSFVVPIDGLEPYIELGFGDICDTSEIDGVVHYFPKGNA' A
#
# COMPACT_ATOMS: atom_id res chain seq x y z
N MET A 1 8.60 14.02 -11.53
CA MET A 1 7.13 14.08 -11.64
C MET A 1 6.54 13.22 -10.52
N GLN A 2 6.00 13.83 -9.46
CA GLN A 2 5.18 13.10 -8.49
C GLN A 2 3.80 12.90 -9.12
N ARG A 3 3.50 11.67 -9.55
CA ARG A 3 2.12 11.27 -9.88
C ARG A 3 1.39 11.03 -8.57
N LEU A 4 0.85 12.09 -7.98
CA LEU A 4 -0.20 11.99 -6.98
C LEU A 4 -1.44 11.46 -7.70
N LEU A 5 -1.54 10.13 -7.80
CA LEU A 5 -2.81 9.50 -8.10
C LEU A 5 -3.67 9.70 -6.85
N ASN A 6 -4.52 10.73 -6.86
CA ASN A 6 -5.66 10.88 -5.94
C ASN A 6 -6.71 9.77 -6.21
N HIS A 7 -6.26 8.52 -6.32
CA HIS A 7 -7.15 7.38 -6.44
C HIS A 7 -7.34 6.82 -5.05
N SER A 8 -8.55 6.96 -4.52
CA SER A 8 -8.96 6.26 -3.31
C SER A 8 -8.83 4.75 -3.55
N ILE A 9 -8.02 4.07 -2.74
CA ILE A 9 -7.91 2.61 -2.79
C ILE A 9 -9.19 2.02 -2.20
N ASN A 10 -9.81 1.09 -2.92
CA ASN A 10 -10.97 0.37 -2.39
C ASN A 10 -10.50 -0.73 -1.44
N MET A 11 -10.51 -0.44 -0.14
CA MET A 11 -10.06 -1.36 0.90
C MET A 11 -10.85 -2.68 0.97
N GLU A 12 -12.08 -2.73 0.46
CA GLU A 12 -12.86 -3.99 0.39
C GLU A 12 -12.24 -5.03 -0.56
N LYS A 13 -11.41 -4.58 -1.50
CA LYS A 13 -10.73 -5.45 -2.46
C LYS A 13 -9.31 -5.80 -2.03
N VAL A 14 -8.78 -5.12 -1.03
CA VAL A 14 -7.43 -5.35 -0.52
C VAL A 14 -7.44 -6.50 0.47
N ARG A 15 -6.67 -7.54 0.17
CA ARG A 15 -6.40 -8.69 1.05
C ARG A 15 -5.09 -8.52 1.80
N THR A 16 -4.13 -7.80 1.22
CA THR A 16 -2.78 -7.69 1.77
C THR A 16 -2.12 -6.39 1.34
N ILE A 17 -1.39 -5.77 2.27
CA ILE A 17 -0.47 -4.66 1.98
C ILE A 17 0.96 -5.16 2.11
N ILE A 18 1.78 -4.90 1.10
CA ILE A 18 3.22 -5.18 1.12
C ILE A 18 3.98 -3.87 1.23
N TYR A 19 4.68 -3.69 2.35
CA TYR A 19 5.58 -2.56 2.59
C TYR A 19 6.95 -2.90 2.05
N HIS A 20 7.46 -2.13 1.08
CA HIS A 20 8.80 -2.29 0.51
C HIS A 20 9.75 -1.27 1.12
N LEU A 21 10.63 -1.71 2.01
CA LEU A 21 11.61 -0.84 2.63
C LEU A 21 12.74 -0.45 1.65
N PRO A 22 13.38 0.72 1.85
CA PRO A 22 14.47 1.17 0.99
C PRO A 22 15.69 0.24 0.92
N ASP A 23 15.89 -0.60 1.93
CA ASP A 23 16.99 -1.58 2.02
C ASP A 23 16.68 -2.90 1.30
N GLY A 24 15.53 -3.00 0.63
CA GLY A 24 15.09 -4.18 -0.10
C GLY A 24 14.33 -5.21 0.77
N GLN A 25 14.14 -4.95 2.06
CA GLN A 25 13.26 -5.77 2.89
C GLN A 25 11.79 -5.48 2.59
N SER A 26 10.91 -6.43 2.92
CA SER A 26 9.47 -6.19 2.85
C SER A 26 8.70 -6.78 4.02
N PHE A 27 7.62 -6.09 4.40
CA PHE A 27 6.68 -6.56 5.40
C PHE A 27 5.33 -6.83 4.75
N VAL A 28 4.75 -7.98 5.09
CA VAL A 28 3.44 -8.39 4.60
C VAL A 28 2.44 -8.18 5.72
N VAL A 29 1.47 -7.31 5.48
CA VAL A 29 0.39 -7.03 6.42
C VAL A 29 -0.90 -7.60 5.81
N PRO A 30 -1.37 -8.76 6.28
CA PRO A 30 -2.68 -9.26 5.88
C PRO A 30 -3.76 -8.31 6.43
N ILE A 31 -4.73 -8.00 5.58
CA ILE A 31 -5.91 -7.25 6.00
C ILE A 31 -6.94 -8.28 6.43
N ASP A 32 -7.06 -8.46 7.75
CA ASP A 32 -8.16 -9.24 8.33
C ASP A 32 -9.34 -8.28 8.54
N GLY A 33 -10.53 -8.69 8.11
CA GLY A 33 -11.61 -7.78 7.70
C GLY A 33 -12.02 -6.72 8.76
N LEU A 34 -12.45 -5.55 8.24
CA LEU A 34 -12.99 -4.34 8.92
C LEU A 34 -12.06 -3.13 9.12
N GLU A 35 -10.96 -2.99 8.37
CA GLU A 35 -10.28 -1.69 8.28
C GLU A 35 -10.79 -0.92 7.05
N PRO A 36 -11.78 0.00 7.22
CA PRO A 36 -12.31 0.79 6.09
C PRO A 36 -11.30 1.81 5.57
N TYR A 37 -10.25 2.09 6.35
CA TYR A 37 -9.27 3.12 6.08
C TYR A 37 -7.92 2.73 6.68
N ILE A 38 -6.85 2.94 5.91
CA ILE A 38 -5.47 2.81 6.40
C ILE A 38 -4.75 4.10 6.04
N GLU A 39 -4.14 4.73 7.04
CA GLU A 39 -3.25 5.86 6.84
C GLU A 39 -1.84 5.34 6.53
N LEU A 40 -1.42 5.51 5.28
CA LEU A 40 -0.05 5.26 4.86
C LEU A 40 0.72 6.59 4.91
N GLY A 41 1.96 6.55 5.38
CA GLY A 41 2.83 7.73 5.42
C GLY A 41 3.24 8.22 4.02
N PHE A 42 4.17 9.16 3.96
CA PHE A 42 4.70 9.65 2.69
C PHE A 42 5.38 8.53 1.89
N GLY A 43 5.01 8.35 0.63
CA GLY A 43 5.53 7.24 -0.18
C GLY A 43 4.90 7.15 -1.56
N ASP A 44 5.32 6.14 -2.32
CA ASP A 44 4.63 5.72 -3.54
C ASP A 44 3.72 4.51 -3.25
N ILE A 45 2.63 4.42 -3.99
CA ILE A 45 1.67 3.31 -3.90
C ILE A 45 1.51 2.70 -5.29
N CYS A 46 1.52 1.37 -5.37
CA CYS A 46 1.07 0.61 -6.52
C CYS A 46 -0.09 -0.27 -6.09
N ASP A 47 -1.29 0.03 -6.58
CA ASP A 47 -2.53 -0.68 -6.28
C ASP A 47 -2.79 -1.75 -7.34
N THR A 48 -2.68 -3.02 -6.95
CA THR A 48 -3.05 -4.18 -7.78
C THR A 48 -4.24 -4.93 -7.20
N SER A 49 -5.01 -4.30 -6.31
CA SER A 49 -6.09 -4.94 -5.55
C SER A 49 -7.19 -5.53 -6.44
N GLU A 50 -7.45 -4.95 -7.61
CA GLU A 50 -8.39 -5.49 -8.61
C GLU A 50 -7.92 -6.80 -9.26
N ILE A 51 -6.61 -7.08 -9.24
CA ILE A 51 -5.99 -8.23 -9.91
C ILE A 51 -5.75 -9.36 -8.91
N ASP A 52 -5.05 -9.07 -7.81
CA ASP A 52 -4.59 -10.07 -6.84
C ASP A 52 -4.93 -9.73 -5.38
N GLY A 53 -5.60 -8.60 -5.15
CA GLY A 53 -5.94 -8.13 -3.81
C GLY A 53 -4.75 -7.52 -3.06
N VAL A 54 -3.68 -7.11 -3.76
CA VAL A 54 -2.48 -6.58 -3.12
C VAL A 54 -2.34 -5.07 -3.32
N VAL A 55 -1.87 -4.38 -2.28
CA VAL A 55 -1.37 -3.01 -2.38
C VAL A 55 0.11 -3.00 -2.01
N HIS A 56 0.94 -2.46 -2.90
CA HIS A 56 2.35 -2.25 -2.64
C HIS A 56 2.57 -0.82 -2.18
N TYR A 57 3.20 -0.66 -1.03
CA TYR A 57 3.57 0.64 -0.50
C TYR A 57 5.09 0.78 -0.39
N PHE A 58 5.60 1.87 -0.94
CA PHE A 58 7.02 2.22 -0.99
C PHE A 58 7.23 3.50 -0.16
N PRO A 59 7.47 3.41 1.16
CA PRO A 59 7.71 4.57 2.00
C PRO A 59 8.86 5.43 1.45
N LYS A 60 8.65 6.75 1.41
CA LYS A 60 9.67 7.75 1.08
C LYS A 60 10.05 8.49 2.35
N GLY A 61 11.33 8.44 2.68
CA GLY A 61 11.87 9.05 3.89
C GLY A 61 11.91 8.06 5.05
N ASN A 62 13.08 7.50 5.25
CA ASN A 62 13.64 7.16 6.55
C ASN A 62 15.17 7.20 6.37
N ALA A 63 15.69 8.41 6.29
CA ALA A 63 17.08 8.79 6.48
C ALA A 63 17.09 10.05 7.34
#